data_AF-A0A2I8VKP5-F1
#
_entry.id   AF-A0A2I8VKP5-F1
#
_cell.length_a   1.000
_cell.length_b   1.000
_cell.length_c   1.000
_cell.angle_alpha   90.00
_cell.angle_beta   90.00
_cell.angle_gamma   90.00
#
_symmetry.space_group_name_H-M   'P 1'
#
loop_
_entity.id
_entity.type
_entity.pdbx_description
1 polymer ?
#
loop_
_entity_poly.entity_id
_entity_poly.type
_entity_poly.pdbx_seq_one_letter_code
_entity_poly.pdbx_strand_id
1 'polypeptide(L)'
;MEADTSTTSNRASEDVDALLEEVASFLRRNFPQIAMHGGNAAIQDLDPESGEVWIQLSGACGGCGISPMTTQAIQSRLPMEIDDITEVHIHTV
;
A
#
# COMPACT_ATOMS: atom_id res chain seq x y z
N MET A 1 -17.98 8.94 38.46
CA MET A 1 -17.97 9.61 37.16
C MET A 1 -16.51 9.90 36.85
N GLU A 2 -15.85 9.35 35.85
CA GLU A 2 -16.31 8.92 34.51
C GLU A 2 -15.56 7.67 34.02
N ALA A 3 -16.18 7.00 33.05
CA ALA A 3 -15.74 5.74 32.43
C ALA A 3 -14.60 5.98 31.42
N ASP A 4 -13.71 5.01 31.23
CA ASP A 4 -12.99 4.88 29.96
C ASP A 4 -12.92 3.41 29.54
N THR A 5 -13.73 3.09 28.55
CA THR A 5 -13.84 1.79 27.91
C THR A 5 -13.21 1.84 26.51
N SER A 6 -12.03 2.47 26.35
CA SER A 6 -11.49 2.82 25.02
C SER A 6 -10.25 2.04 24.60
N THR A 7 -9.59 1.31 25.51
CA THR A 7 -8.21 0.81 25.29
C THR A 7 -8.04 -0.32 24.25
N THR A 8 -9.08 -1.06 23.87
CA THR A 8 -8.93 -2.17 22.90
C THR A 8 -8.93 -1.70 21.44
N SER A 9 -9.53 -0.55 21.14
CA SER A 9 -9.67 -0.07 19.75
C SER A 9 -8.39 0.57 19.18
N ASN A 10 -7.44 0.98 20.01
CA ASN A 10 -6.29 1.79 19.57
C ASN A 10 -5.16 0.95 18.96
N ARG A 11 -4.88 -0.24 19.51
CA ARG A 11 -3.73 -1.06 19.07
C ARG A 11 -3.88 -1.59 17.66
N ALA A 12 -5.06 -2.08 17.29
CA ALA A 12 -5.31 -2.58 15.94
C ALA A 12 -5.14 -1.47 14.89
N SER A 13 -5.53 -0.24 15.21
CA SER A 13 -5.31 0.92 14.33
C SER A 13 -3.82 1.27 14.23
N GLU A 14 -3.08 1.20 15.33
CA GLU A 14 -1.62 1.44 15.35
C GLU A 14 -0.86 0.39 14.50
N ASP A 15 -1.26 -0.88 14.55
CA ASP A 15 -0.67 -1.95 13.75
C ASP A 15 -0.95 -1.74 12.24
N VAL A 16 -2.17 -1.34 11.89
CA VAL A 16 -2.53 -0.99 10.50
C VAL A 16 -1.74 0.22 10.01
N ASP A 17 -1.65 1.29 10.81
CA ASP A 17 -0.91 2.51 10.43
C ASP A 17 0.57 2.22 10.20
N ALA A 18 1.19 1.37 11.05
CA ALA A 18 2.57 0.95 10.88
C ALA A 18 2.78 0.19 9.55
N LEU A 19 1.87 -0.75 9.24
CA LEU A 19 1.94 -1.53 8.01
C LEU A 19 1.69 -0.67 6.76
N LEU A 20 0.77 0.29 6.83
CA LEU A 20 0.55 1.28 5.77
C LEU A 20 1.81 2.11 5.51
N GLU A 21 2.48 2.57 6.58
CA GLU A 21 3.73 3.31 6.45
C GLU A 21 4.85 2.46 5.86
N GLU A 22 4.90 1.17 6.20
CA GLU A 22 5.84 0.21 5.65
C GLU A 22 5.63 -0.02 4.15
N VAL A 23 4.39 -0.26 3.72
CA VAL A 23 4.01 -0.36 2.30
C VAL A 23 4.35 0.93 1.55
N ALA A 24 4.02 2.10 2.11
CA ALA A 24 4.34 3.38 1.50
C ALA A 24 5.86 3.62 1.41
N SER A 25 6.62 3.16 2.40
CA SER A 25 8.09 3.20 2.40
C SER A 25 8.66 2.29 1.31
N PHE A 26 8.14 1.07 1.19
CA PHE A 26 8.52 0.11 0.14
C PHE A 26 8.33 0.71 -1.26
N LEU A 27 7.16 1.28 -1.54
CA LEU A 27 6.86 1.89 -2.84
C LEU A 27 7.80 3.06 -3.16
N ARG A 28 8.08 3.93 -2.19
CA ARG A 28 9.01 5.05 -2.37
C ARG A 28 10.46 4.60 -2.61
N ARG A 29 10.91 3.54 -1.92
CA ARG A 29 12.29 3.03 -2.01
C ARG A 29 12.53 2.20 -3.28
N ASN A 30 11.59 1.34 -3.63
CA ASN A 30 11.74 0.38 -4.73
C ASN A 30 11.19 0.90 -6.06
N PHE A 31 10.22 1.80 -6.01
CA PHE A 31 9.56 2.37 -7.19
C PHE A 31 9.53 3.91 -7.18
N PRO A 32 10.65 4.60 -6.89
CA PRO A 32 10.69 6.07 -6.90
C PRO A 32 10.30 6.66 -8.25
N GLN A 33 10.46 5.87 -9.32
CA GLN A 33 10.11 6.25 -10.68
C GLN A 33 8.62 6.57 -10.86
N ILE A 34 7.71 5.98 -10.07
CA ILE A 34 6.27 6.30 -10.13
C ILE A 34 6.08 7.80 -9.89
N ALA A 35 6.61 8.32 -8.78
CA ALA A 35 6.56 9.74 -8.47
C ALA A 35 7.37 10.60 -9.45
N MET A 36 8.56 10.14 -9.87
CA MET A 36 9.42 10.89 -10.78
C MET A 36 8.82 11.08 -12.18
N HIS A 37 7.96 10.17 -12.64
CA HIS A 37 7.27 10.26 -13.92
C HIS A 37 5.88 10.93 -13.81
N GLY A 38 5.59 11.60 -12.69
CA GLY A 38 4.32 12.29 -12.47
C GLY A 38 3.16 11.37 -12.11
N GLY A 39 3.46 10.14 -11.68
CA GLY A 39 2.50 9.21 -11.10
C GLY A 39 2.38 9.36 -9.58
N ASN A 40 1.34 8.75 -9.02
CA ASN A 40 1.11 8.66 -7.59
C ASN A 40 0.66 7.25 -7.22
N ALA A 41 1.14 6.75 -6.09
CA ALA A 41 0.72 5.49 -5.51
C ALA A 41 0.01 5.79 -4.19
N ALA A 42 -1.27 5.44 -4.11
CA ALA A 42 -2.10 5.58 -2.93
C ALA A 42 -2.52 4.19 -2.44
N ILE A 43 -2.47 3.97 -1.13
CA ILE A 43 -3.02 2.75 -0.52
C ILE A 43 -4.48 3.05 -0.24
N GLN A 44 -5.38 2.29 -0.85
CA GLN A 44 -6.83 2.48 -0.75
C GLN A 44 -7.43 1.74 0.42
N ASP A 45 -6.96 0.53 0.63
CA ASP A 45 -7.42 -0.34 1.69
C ASP A 45 -6.30 -1.31 2.08
N LEU A 46 -6.32 -1.74 3.33
CA LEU A 46 -5.38 -2.71 3.87
C LEU A 46 -6.10 -3.54 4.92
N ASP A 47 -6.08 -4.86 4.72
CA ASP A 47 -6.63 -5.82 5.66
C ASP A 47 -5.47 -6.59 6.31
N PRO A 48 -5.13 -6.27 7.58
CA PRO A 48 -4.06 -6.96 8.30
C PRO A 48 -4.44 -8.38 8.74
N GLU A 49 -5.74 -8.75 8.74
CA GLU A 49 -6.18 -10.09 9.11
C GLU A 49 -5.98 -11.08 7.96
N SER A 50 -6.29 -10.66 6.73
CA SER A 50 -6.08 -11.47 5.52
C SER A 50 -4.70 -11.26 4.88
N GLY A 51 -4.04 -10.14 5.17
CA GLY A 51 -2.79 -9.74 4.53
C GLY A 51 -2.99 -9.22 3.11
N GLU A 52 -4.16 -8.68 2.80
CA GLU A 52 -4.48 -8.13 1.49
C GLU A 52 -4.29 -6.61 1.48
N VAL A 53 -3.66 -6.07 0.43
CA VAL A 53 -3.51 -4.62 0.25
C VAL A 53 -4.02 -4.17 -1.11
N TRP A 54 -4.77 -3.07 -1.12
CA TRP A 54 -5.28 -2.42 -2.34
C TRP A 54 -4.52 -1.15 -2.60
N ILE A 55 -3.81 -1.11 -3.73
CA ILE A 55 -2.99 0.03 -4.13
C ILE A 55 -3.58 0.62 -5.40
N GLN A 56 -3.90 1.90 -5.35
CA GLN A 56 -4.24 2.68 -6.51
C GLN A 56 -3.00 3.39 -7.07
N LEU A 57 -2.65 3.06 -8.30
CA LEU A 57 -1.63 3.77 -9.05
C LEU A 57 -2.30 4.72 -10.03
N SER A 58 -1.84 5.96 -10.06
CA SER A 58 -2.34 7.00 -10.97
C SER A 58 -1.18 7.65 -11.67
N GLY A 59 -1.43 8.23 -12.84
CA GLY A 59 -0.43 9.01 -13.56
C GLY A 59 0.66 8.15 -14.20
N ALA A 60 0.55 7.99 -15.51
CA ALA A 60 1.67 7.64 -16.34
C ALA A 60 1.58 8.50 -17.60
N CYS A 61 2.69 9.18 -17.87
CA CYS A 61 2.89 10.19 -18.90
C CYS A 61 1.94 10.08 -20.11
N GLY A 62 1.00 11.00 -20.21
CA GLY A 62 0.39 11.41 -21.48
C GLY A 62 -0.57 10.44 -22.17
N GLY A 63 -1.09 9.42 -21.48
CA GLY A 63 -2.12 8.52 -22.02
C GLY A 63 -1.68 7.07 -22.21
N CYS A 64 -0.43 6.74 -21.90
CA CYS A 64 0.01 5.37 -21.71
C CYS A 64 0.05 5.10 -20.21
N GLY A 65 -0.94 4.38 -19.67
CA GLY A 65 -1.06 4.06 -18.24
C GLY A 65 0.19 3.41 -17.64
N ILE A 66 0.18 3.19 -16.32
CA ILE A 66 1.28 2.52 -15.62
C ILE A 66 1.59 1.19 -16.32
N SER A 67 2.87 0.94 -16.59
CA SER A 67 3.28 -0.26 -17.30
C SER A 67 2.82 -1.52 -16.57
N PRO A 68 2.25 -2.52 -17.28
CA PRO A 68 1.92 -3.81 -16.69
C PRO A 68 3.12 -4.49 -16.01
N MET A 69 4.35 -4.18 -16.44
CA MET A 69 5.55 -4.69 -15.78
C MET A 69 5.74 -4.10 -14.38
N THR A 70 5.42 -2.82 -14.20
CA THR A 70 5.51 -2.14 -12.90
C THR A 70 4.49 -2.70 -11.93
N THR A 71 3.24 -2.89 -12.36
CA THR A 71 2.20 -3.46 -11.51
C THR A 71 2.53 -4.91 -11.10
N GLN A 72 3.03 -5.74 -12.03
CA GLN A 72 3.47 -7.10 -11.71
C GLN A 72 4.68 -7.13 -10.77
N ALA A 73 5.63 -6.20 -10.94
CA ALA A 73 6.78 -6.11 -10.07
C ALA A 73 6.39 -5.74 -8.63
N ILE A 74 5.41 -4.86 -8.43
CA ILE A 74 4.91 -4.53 -7.10
C ILE A 74 4.20 -5.74 -6.49
N GLN A 75 3.30 -6.39 -7.24
CA GLN A 75 2.56 -7.57 -6.77
C GLN A 75 3.47 -8.72 -6.33
N SER A 76 4.57 -8.94 -7.06
CA SER A 76 5.51 -10.01 -6.71
C SER A 76 6.47 -9.64 -5.59
N ARG A 77 6.94 -8.39 -5.54
CA ARG A 77 8.00 -8.00 -4.59
C ARG A 77 7.47 -7.61 -3.22
N LEU A 78 6.27 -7.07 -3.13
CA LEU A 78 5.75 -6.53 -1.89
C LEU A 78 5.50 -7.65 -0.84
N PRO A 79 4.89 -8.80 -1.18
CA PRO A 79 4.80 -9.97 -0.28
C PRO A 79 6.14 -10.64 0.05
N MET A 80 7.20 -10.35 -0.72
CA MET A 80 8.53 -10.88 -0.44
C MET A 80 9.32 -9.99 0.51
N GLU A 81 8.95 -8.71 0.64
CA GLU A 81 9.61 -7.76 1.53
C GLU A 81 8.85 -7.61 2.86
N ILE A 82 7.52 -7.65 2.82
CA ILE A 82 6.65 -7.46 3.97
C ILE A 82 5.88 -8.76 4.19
N ASP A 83 6.31 -9.54 5.19
CA ASP A 83 5.74 -10.87 5.49
C ASP A 83 4.25 -10.80 5.89
N ASP A 84 3.79 -9.64 6.38
CA ASP A 84 2.40 -9.40 6.76
C ASP A 84 1.46 -9.24 5.55
N ILE A 85 2.01 -9.09 4.33
CA ILE A 85 1.23 -8.99 3.10
C ILE A 85 1.35 -10.27 2.28
N THR A 86 0.22 -10.85 1.92
CA THR A 86 0.14 -12.09 1.13
C THR A 86 -0.38 -11.87 -0.28
N GLU A 87 -1.25 -10.87 -0.49
CA GLU A 87 -1.89 -10.58 -1.77
C GLU A 87 -1.94 -9.08 -2.02
N VAL A 88 -1.76 -8.68 -3.29
CA VAL A 88 -1.63 -7.27 -3.66
C VAL A 88 -2.55 -6.97 -4.83
N HIS A 89 -3.56 -6.15 -4.59
CA HIS A 89 -4.50 -5.72 -5.60
C HIS A 89 -4.08 -4.35 -6.12
N ILE A 90 -3.78 -4.25 -7.43
CA ILE A 90 -3.41 -2.98 -8.05
C ILE A 90 -4.52 -2.51 -8.97
N HIS A 91 -4.98 -1.29 -8.70
CA HIS A 91 -5.91 -0.57 -9.57
C HIS A 91 -5.21 0.63 -10.21
N THR A 92 -5.33 0.79 -11.52
CA THR A 92 -4.76 1.94 -12.24
C THR A 92 -5.86 2.88 -12.71
N VAL A 93 -5.70 4.19 -12.49
CA VAL A 93 -6.62 5.25 -12.97
C VAL A 93 -5.96 6.25 -13.91
#